data_AF-A0AAD9F652-F1
#
_entry.id   AF-A0AAD9F652-F1
#
_cell.length_a   1.000
_cell.length_b   1.000
_cell.length_c   1.000
_cell.angle_alpha   90.00
_cell.angle_beta   90.00
_cell.angle_gamma   90.00
#
_symmetry.space_group_name_H-M   'P 1'
#
loop_
_entity.id
_entity.type
_entity.pdbx_description
1 polymer ?
#
loop_
_entity_poly.entity_id
_entity_poly.type
_entity_poly.pdbx_seq_one_letter_code
_entity_poly.pdbx_strand_id
1 'polypeptide(L)'
;METKKNTTLREGFLVKRGHLVHNWKPRWFVLVPDKLLYYKYDGGKRDSCQRGKILLKDCEITSPFLDYENRPLVIKLRTKNGVDHFLEACSREERDDWAGDISAATEKLRGAEGVKGPDLQTATTTGPQLHDINLIKVLESMYDVHSGIKMGSHLDHGSLYSNCFSGSAVVDWLVFSQLALTRVEALTLASALQEESFLWPVGLKSVEALRTAGLTEHFMDDSTALYSFSDSLKKRGSVKAETSMSAVELSGKVIKRGYLLKQGHRRKNWKVRLFVLRSEPAYLHYYDPTKDDISPVGGFSLRACLVSSLGDNGVPSGVKGNIQGNLFKIITQEDTHYFIQAPTEQQKMDWIEAIRQHT
;
A
#
# COMPACT_ATOMS: atom_id res chain seq x y z
N MET A 1 1.71 20.84 40.33
CA MET A 1 1.12 20.43 39.04
C MET A 1 2.05 19.40 38.42
N GLU A 2 1.77 18.11 38.65
CA GLU A 2 2.55 17.03 38.06
C GLU A 2 2.21 16.90 36.56
N THR A 3 3.21 17.16 35.72
CA THR A 3 3.17 16.83 34.30
C THR A 3 3.14 15.31 34.16
N LYS A 4 1.95 14.74 33.91
CA LYS A 4 1.83 13.33 33.50
C LYS A 4 2.82 13.08 32.37
N LYS A 5 3.88 12.30 32.64
CA LYS A 5 4.74 11.71 31.61
C LYS A 5 3.83 10.87 30.71
N ASN A 6 3.43 11.43 29.57
CA ASN A 6 2.74 10.67 28.54
C ASN A 6 3.71 9.58 28.08
N THR A 7 3.45 8.34 28.48
CA THR A 7 4.26 7.20 28.06
C THR A 7 3.99 6.96 26.58
N THR A 8 4.95 7.30 25.72
CA THR A 8 4.84 7.01 24.28
C THR A 8 4.96 5.51 24.07
N LEU A 9 3.96 4.92 23.43
CA LEU A 9 3.92 3.50 23.10
C LEU A 9 4.63 3.22 21.77
N ARG A 10 4.37 4.07 20.77
CA ARG A 10 5.00 4.02 19.44
C ARG A 10 5.08 5.41 18.84
N GLU A 11 6.11 5.66 18.04
CA GLU A 11 6.16 6.82 17.18
C GLU A 11 6.81 6.52 15.83
N GLY A 12 6.41 7.24 14.79
CA GLY A 12 6.88 6.98 13.44
C GLY A 12 6.11 7.76 12.37
N PHE A 13 6.54 7.63 11.12
CA PHE A 13 5.83 8.23 9.99
C PHE A 13 4.70 7.34 9.52
N LEU A 14 3.52 7.93 9.32
CA LEU A 14 2.45 7.35 8.52
C LEU A 14 1.93 8.41 7.55
N VAL A 15 1.28 7.96 6.50
CA VAL A 15 0.68 8.85 5.51
C VAL A 15 -0.82 8.91 5.77
N LYS A 16 -1.31 10.09 6.15
CA LYS A 16 -2.69 10.31 6.57
C LYS A 16 -3.52 10.91 5.44
N ARG A 17 -4.71 10.36 5.18
CA ARG A 17 -5.72 11.01 4.34
C ARG A 17 -6.40 12.17 5.08
N GLY A 18 -6.52 13.31 4.42
CA GLY A 18 -7.28 14.46 4.94
C GLY A 18 -8.80 14.22 4.95
N HIS A 19 -9.48 14.89 5.88
CA HIS A 19 -10.91 14.68 6.12
C HIS A 19 -11.80 15.53 5.19
N LEU A 20 -11.53 16.83 5.08
CA LEU A 20 -12.25 17.73 4.17
C LEU A 20 -11.69 17.67 2.74
N VAL A 21 -10.35 17.67 2.65
CA VAL A 21 -9.63 17.51 1.39
C VAL A 21 -8.92 16.17 1.46
N HIS A 22 -9.33 15.24 0.63
CA HIS A 22 -8.90 13.84 0.65
C HIS A 22 -7.47 13.59 0.16
N ASN A 23 -6.60 14.59 0.27
CA ASN A 23 -5.18 14.46 -0.05
C ASN A 23 -4.44 13.71 1.06
N TRP A 24 -3.50 12.88 0.64
CA TRP A 24 -2.60 12.15 1.52
C TRP A 24 -1.43 13.02 1.93
N LYS A 25 -1.07 13.03 3.22
CA LYS A 25 0.07 13.79 3.74
C LYS A 25 0.86 12.97 4.76
N PRO A 26 2.20 12.88 4.64
CA PRO A 26 3.03 12.29 5.67
C PRO A 26 2.92 13.11 6.95
N ARG A 27 2.77 12.40 8.07
CA ARG A 27 2.71 12.96 9.42
C ARG A 27 3.53 12.09 10.35
N TRP A 28 4.13 12.75 11.34
CA TRP A 28 4.71 12.02 12.46
C TRP A 28 3.60 11.69 13.44
N PHE A 29 3.40 10.40 13.69
CA PHE A 29 2.42 9.89 14.63
C PHE A 29 3.08 9.51 15.94
N VAL A 30 2.38 9.78 17.04
CA VAL A 30 2.78 9.39 18.38
C VAL A 30 1.57 8.73 19.03
N LEU A 31 1.68 7.43 19.25
CA LEU A 31 0.72 6.64 19.99
C LEU A 31 0.98 6.80 21.49
N VAL A 32 -0.02 7.27 22.20
CA VAL A 32 -0.06 7.29 23.67
C VAL A 32 -1.30 6.50 24.13
N PRO A 33 -1.42 6.14 25.42
CA PRO A 33 -2.41 5.16 25.86
C PRO A 33 -3.87 5.49 25.51
N ASP A 34 -4.26 6.77 25.48
CA ASP A 34 -5.64 7.21 25.27
C ASP A 34 -5.95 7.74 23.86
N LYS A 35 -4.91 8.03 23.06
CA LYS A 35 -5.04 8.78 21.81
C LYS A 35 -3.83 8.56 20.89
N LEU A 36 -4.09 8.77 19.61
CA LEU A 36 -3.08 8.83 18.56
C LEU A 36 -2.91 10.29 18.13
N LEU A 37 -1.75 10.88 18.40
CA LEU A 37 -1.40 12.27 18.08
C LEU A 37 -0.66 12.32 16.74
N TYR A 38 -0.88 13.37 15.95
CA TYR A 38 -0.09 13.57 14.73
C TYR A 38 0.36 15.01 14.52
N TYR A 39 1.57 15.14 13.98
CA TYR A 39 2.30 16.39 13.85
C TYR A 39 2.69 16.63 12.39
N LYS A 40 2.78 17.90 12.01
CA LYS A 40 3.55 18.26 10.83
C LYS A 40 5.03 18.00 11.15
N TYR A 41 5.78 17.55 10.16
CA TYR A 41 7.20 17.29 10.31
C TYR A 41 7.91 18.10 9.23
N ASP A 42 8.55 19.18 9.65
CA ASP A 42 9.27 20.10 8.76
C ASP A 42 10.71 20.20 9.24
N GLY A 43 11.66 20.04 8.31
CA GLY A 43 13.08 20.29 8.60
C GLY A 43 13.64 19.47 9.75
N GLY A 44 13.38 18.16 9.78
CA GLY A 44 14.05 17.25 10.72
C GLY A 44 13.55 17.32 12.16
N LYS A 45 12.53 18.13 12.45
CA LYS A 45 11.90 18.22 13.77
C LYS A 45 10.39 18.11 13.66
N ARG A 46 9.77 17.56 14.71
CA ARG A 46 8.32 17.69 14.91
C ARG A 46 7.99 19.16 15.07
N ASP A 47 6.97 19.63 14.37
CA ASP A 47 6.36 20.92 14.66
C ASP A 47 5.91 20.90 16.13
N SER A 48 6.18 21.98 16.86
CA SER A 48 5.74 22.15 18.25
C SER A 48 4.22 22.12 18.38
N CYS A 49 3.51 22.47 17.29
CA CYS A 49 2.06 22.46 17.24
C CYS A 49 1.52 21.09 16.78
N GLN A 50 0.78 20.42 17.68
CA GLN A 50 0.00 19.25 17.35
C GLN A 50 -1.01 19.58 16.24
N ARG A 51 -0.99 18.83 15.13
CA ARG A 51 -1.90 19.08 14.00
C ARG A 51 -3.28 18.48 14.22
N GLY A 52 -3.38 17.39 14.97
CA GLY A 52 -4.64 16.79 15.41
C GLY A 52 -4.44 15.56 16.30
N LYS A 53 -5.55 15.01 16.78
CA LYS A 53 -5.62 13.79 17.61
C LYS A 53 -6.75 12.90 17.14
N ILE A 54 -6.58 11.60 17.35
CA ILE A 54 -7.59 10.56 17.18
C ILE A 54 -7.76 9.92 18.56
N LEU A 55 -8.98 9.93 19.10
CA LEU A 55 -9.27 9.30 20.39
C LEU A 55 -9.43 7.79 20.18
N LEU A 56 -8.79 6.98 21.02
CA LEU A 56 -8.80 5.53 20.87
C LEU A 56 -9.96 4.85 21.61
N LYS A 57 -10.58 5.55 22.56
CA LYS A 57 -11.74 5.02 23.29
C LYS A 57 -12.86 4.66 22.31
N ASP A 58 -13.26 3.39 22.34
CA ASP A 58 -14.27 2.79 21.44
C ASP A 58 -13.95 3.01 19.95
N CYS A 59 -12.67 2.99 19.59
CA CYS A 59 -12.22 3.07 18.20
C CYS A 59 -12.26 1.68 17.56
N GLU A 60 -12.92 1.56 16.41
CA GLU A 60 -12.88 0.35 15.59
C GLU A 60 -11.68 0.44 14.62
N ILE A 61 -11.01 -0.69 14.41
CA ILE A 61 -9.79 -0.78 13.62
C ILE A 61 -10.02 -1.81 12.51
N THR A 62 -9.78 -1.42 11.27
CA THR A 62 -9.80 -2.32 10.11
C THR A 62 -8.41 -2.33 9.49
N SER A 63 -7.76 -3.50 9.53
CA SER A 63 -6.45 -3.74 8.93
C SER A 63 -6.40 -5.17 8.38
N PRO A 64 -6.03 -5.37 7.10
CA PRO A 64 -5.86 -4.33 6.08
C PRO A 64 -7.18 -3.65 5.69
N PHE A 65 -7.11 -2.41 5.19
CA PHE A 65 -8.21 -1.75 4.51
C PHE A 65 -7.88 -1.63 3.02
N LEU A 66 -8.54 -2.44 2.18
CA LEU A 66 -8.16 -2.68 0.79
C LEU A 66 -8.96 -1.88 -0.25
N ASP A 67 -9.93 -1.06 0.17
CA ASP A 67 -10.73 -0.24 -0.76
C ASP A 67 -9.90 0.81 -1.52
N TYR A 68 -8.65 1.07 -1.10
CA TYR A 68 -7.70 1.85 -1.88
C TYR A 68 -6.80 0.93 -2.73
N GLU A 69 -7.18 0.72 -3.99
CA GLU A 69 -6.45 -0.13 -4.95
C GLU A 69 -4.93 0.16 -5.00
N ASN A 70 -4.54 1.43 -4.97
CA ASN A 70 -3.14 1.86 -5.06
C ASN A 70 -2.43 2.04 -3.69
N ARG A 71 -3.12 1.74 -2.58
CA ARG A 71 -2.57 1.86 -1.20
C ARG A 71 -2.97 0.65 -0.35
N PRO A 72 -2.41 -0.55 -0.61
CA PRO A 72 -2.77 -1.78 0.11
C PRO A 72 -2.29 -1.82 1.57
N LEU A 73 -1.53 -0.81 1.99
CA LEU A 73 -0.92 -0.71 3.32
C LEU A 73 -1.71 0.20 4.27
N VAL A 74 -2.99 0.44 3.96
CA VAL A 74 -3.86 1.33 4.73
C VAL A 74 -4.50 0.60 5.92
N ILE A 75 -4.52 1.29 7.04
CA ILE A 75 -5.29 1.02 8.25
C ILE A 75 -6.43 2.03 8.29
N LYS A 76 -7.64 1.56 8.56
CA LYS A 76 -8.79 2.41 8.85
C LYS A 76 -9.06 2.42 10.34
N LEU A 77 -9.19 3.61 10.92
CA LEU A 77 -9.62 3.83 12.30
C LEU A 77 -10.95 4.57 12.27
N ARG A 78 -11.99 3.99 12.88
CA ARG A 78 -13.29 4.63 13.05
C ARG A 78 -13.48 5.00 14.50
N THR A 79 -13.51 6.29 14.79
CA THR A 79 -13.72 6.78 16.16
C THR A 79 -15.18 6.62 16.59
N LYS A 80 -15.45 6.63 17.91
CA LYS A 80 -16.80 6.53 18.50
C LYS A 80 -17.88 7.40 17.85
N ASN A 81 -17.51 8.59 17.38
CA ASN A 81 -18.42 9.53 16.72
C ASN A 81 -18.64 9.22 15.23
N GLY A 82 -18.22 8.05 14.74
CA GLY A 82 -18.37 7.60 13.35
C GLY A 82 -17.38 8.22 12.37
N VAL A 83 -16.34 8.92 12.83
CA VAL A 83 -15.37 9.56 11.94
C VAL A 83 -14.29 8.57 11.51
N ASP A 84 -14.12 8.43 10.20
CA ASP A 84 -13.13 7.56 9.60
C ASP A 84 -11.78 8.27 9.40
N HIS A 85 -10.70 7.58 9.74
CA HIS A 85 -9.32 7.99 9.53
C HIS A 85 -8.55 6.90 8.81
N PHE A 86 -7.88 7.27 7.72
CA PHE A 86 -7.10 6.36 6.90
C PHE A 86 -5.61 6.69 7.01
N LEU A 87 -4.82 5.68 7.38
CA LEU A 87 -3.39 5.78 7.67
C LEU A 87 -2.64 4.71 6.87
N GLU A 88 -1.69 5.11 6.03
CA GLU A 88 -0.85 4.17 5.28
C GLU A 88 0.54 4.05 5.92
N ALA A 89 1.01 2.81 6.08
CA ALA A 89 2.36 2.47 6.53
C ALA A 89 3.32 2.20 5.37
N CYS A 90 4.63 2.15 5.61
CA CYS A 90 5.59 1.95 4.53
C CYS A 90 5.68 0.49 4.06
N SER A 91 5.34 -0.46 4.93
CA SER A 91 5.37 -1.91 4.68
C SER A 91 4.18 -2.62 5.34
N ARG A 92 4.01 -3.91 5.01
CA ARG A 92 2.99 -4.75 5.63
C ARG A 92 3.27 -4.94 7.13
N GLU A 93 4.52 -5.19 7.46
CA GLU A 93 4.99 -5.39 8.83
C GLU A 93 4.74 -4.14 9.66
N GLU A 94 5.11 -2.96 9.16
CA GLU A 94 4.84 -1.70 9.85
C GLU A 94 3.32 -1.45 10.00
N ARG A 95 2.50 -1.78 9.00
CA ARG A 95 1.03 -1.69 9.09
C ARG A 95 0.50 -2.58 10.22
N ASP A 96 0.88 -3.85 10.21
CA ASP A 96 0.38 -4.85 11.16
C ASP A 96 0.82 -4.51 12.58
N ASP A 97 2.05 -4.03 12.75
CA ASP A 97 2.56 -3.54 14.02
C ASP A 97 1.80 -2.29 14.54
N TRP A 98 1.56 -1.29 13.68
CA TRP A 98 0.77 -0.11 14.08
C TRP A 98 -0.66 -0.50 14.44
N ALA A 99 -1.29 -1.38 13.66
CA ALA A 99 -2.64 -1.87 13.95
C ALA A 99 -2.67 -2.64 15.28
N GLY A 100 -1.69 -3.50 15.53
CA GLY A 100 -1.56 -4.26 16.78
C GLY A 100 -1.42 -3.37 18.00
N ASP A 101 -0.52 -2.39 17.96
CA ASP A 101 -0.29 -1.47 19.09
C ASP A 101 -1.50 -0.56 19.36
N ILE A 102 -2.18 -0.09 18.31
CA ILE A 102 -3.41 0.71 18.45
C ILE A 102 -4.53 -0.16 19.04
N SER A 103 -4.69 -1.41 18.58
CA SER A 103 -5.67 -2.35 19.13
C SER A 103 -5.43 -2.63 20.61
N ALA A 104 -4.18 -2.93 20.99
CA ALA A 104 -3.81 -3.19 22.38
C ALA A 104 -4.05 -1.96 23.28
N ALA A 105 -3.83 -0.74 22.77
CA ALA A 105 -4.16 0.49 23.49
C ALA A 105 -5.68 0.65 23.69
N THR A 106 -6.47 0.40 22.64
CA THR A 106 -7.94 0.46 22.70
C THR A 106 -8.53 -0.55 23.70
N GLU A 107 -8.04 -1.80 23.70
CA GLU A 107 -8.50 -2.84 24.62
C GLU A 107 -8.23 -2.50 26.09
N LYS A 108 -7.05 -1.95 26.40
CA LYS A 108 -6.70 -1.50 27.75
C LYS A 108 -7.65 -0.40 28.26
N LEU A 109 -8.14 0.46 27.37
CA LEU A 109 -9.12 1.49 27.73
C LEU A 109 -10.50 0.89 28.02
N ARG A 110 -10.90 -0.18 27.33
CA ARG A 110 -12.18 -0.88 27.59
C ARG A 110 -12.13 -1.66 28.91
N GLY A 111 -11.00 -2.31 29.19
CA GLY A 111 -10.79 -3.07 30.43
C GLY A 111 -10.75 -2.21 31.71
N ALA A 112 -10.46 -0.91 31.60
CA ALA A 112 -10.43 0.00 32.74
C ALA A 112 -11.82 0.45 33.23
N GLU A 113 -12.90 0.20 32.47
CA GLU A 113 -14.26 0.69 32.78
C GLU A 113 -15.26 -0.41 33.18
N GLY A 114 -14.84 -1.64 33.51
CA GLY A 114 -15.80 -2.74 33.73
C GLY A 114 -15.52 -3.72 34.89
N VAL A 115 -15.92 -3.36 36.12
CA VAL A 115 -16.55 -4.31 37.05
C VAL A 115 -18.00 -3.87 37.20
N LYS A 116 -18.90 -4.58 36.51
CA LYS A 116 -20.32 -4.85 36.83
C LYS A 116 -20.92 -5.65 35.65
N GLY A 117 -21.22 -6.93 35.87
CA GLY A 117 -22.12 -7.72 34.99
C GLY A 117 -23.55 -7.73 35.53
N PRO A 118 -24.42 -8.68 35.14
CA PRO A 118 -24.55 -9.41 33.87
C PRO A 118 -25.97 -9.22 33.25
N ASP A 119 -26.36 -10.11 32.31
CA ASP A 119 -27.67 -10.33 31.64
C ASP A 119 -27.76 -9.82 30.18
N LEU A 120 -28.29 -10.53 29.17
CA LEU A 120 -29.05 -11.78 29.08
C LEU A 120 -28.85 -12.29 27.62
N GLN A 121 -28.61 -13.59 27.38
CA GLN A 121 -28.69 -14.17 26.02
C GLN A 121 -29.67 -15.34 26.00
N THR A 122 -30.80 -15.12 25.34
CA THR A 122 -31.77 -16.14 24.92
C THR A 122 -31.30 -16.78 23.61
N ALA A 123 -31.42 -18.10 23.55
CA ALA A 123 -31.15 -18.96 22.40
C ALA A 123 -32.30 -18.97 21.38
N THR A 124 -32.09 -19.73 20.28
CA THR A 124 -32.99 -20.16 19.16
C THR A 124 -32.87 -19.31 17.88
N THR A 125 -32.73 -19.83 16.64
CA THR A 125 -32.80 -21.19 16.06
C THR A 125 -32.14 -21.18 14.66
N THR A 126 -31.57 -22.33 14.27
CA THR A 126 -31.05 -22.70 12.94
C THR A 126 -32.11 -22.71 11.82
N GLY A 127 -31.72 -22.26 10.62
CA GLY A 127 -32.38 -22.48 9.33
C GLY A 127 -31.34 -22.53 8.18
N PRO A 128 -31.63 -23.17 7.03
CA PRO A 128 -30.64 -23.86 6.18
C PRO A 128 -29.81 -22.93 5.29
N GLN A 129 -28.52 -23.30 5.12
CA GLN A 129 -27.54 -22.64 4.26
C GLN A 129 -27.87 -22.82 2.77
N LEU A 130 -28.01 -21.71 2.06
CA LEU A 130 -27.61 -21.59 0.66
C LEU A 130 -26.21 -20.97 0.66
N HIS A 131 -25.27 -21.54 -0.08
CA HIS A 131 -23.89 -21.07 -0.12
C HIS A 131 -23.83 -19.67 -0.75
N ASP A 132 -23.70 -18.66 0.11
CA ASP A 132 -23.43 -17.29 -0.29
C ASP A 132 -21.98 -17.23 -0.78
N ILE A 133 -21.76 -17.54 -2.06
CA ILE A 133 -20.43 -17.46 -2.69
C ILE A 133 -20.07 -15.97 -2.75
N ASN A 134 -19.20 -15.56 -1.83
CA ASN A 134 -18.69 -14.20 -1.80
C ASN A 134 -17.78 -13.97 -3.03
N LEU A 135 -18.32 -13.30 -4.05
CA LEU A 135 -17.64 -13.01 -5.32
C LEU A 135 -16.31 -12.26 -5.14
N ILE A 136 -16.17 -11.49 -4.05
CA ILE A 136 -14.93 -10.79 -3.73
C ILE A 136 -13.85 -11.78 -3.29
N LYS A 137 -14.18 -12.82 -2.52
CA LYS A 137 -13.22 -13.88 -2.16
C LYS A 137 -12.80 -14.73 -3.37
N VAL A 138 -13.71 -14.92 -4.32
CA VAL A 138 -13.42 -15.57 -5.61
C VAL A 138 -12.42 -14.71 -6.38
N LEU A 139 -12.66 -13.40 -6.48
CA LEU A 139 -11.75 -12.45 -7.11
C LEU A 139 -10.38 -12.40 -6.42
N GLU A 140 -10.32 -12.34 -5.09
CA GLU A 140 -9.07 -12.38 -4.31
C GLU A 140 -8.25 -13.65 -4.61
N SER A 141 -8.93 -14.78 -4.76
CA SER A 141 -8.30 -16.05 -5.12
C SER A 141 -7.82 -16.05 -6.58
N MET A 142 -8.56 -15.41 -7.49
CA MET A 142 -8.14 -15.23 -8.90
C MET A 142 -6.90 -14.35 -9.02
N TYR A 143 -6.70 -13.39 -8.12
CA TYR A 143 -5.51 -12.53 -8.07
C TYR A 143 -4.31 -13.14 -7.33
N ASP A 144 -4.46 -14.30 -6.70
CA ASP A 144 -3.37 -14.92 -5.94
C ASP A 144 -2.15 -15.23 -6.85
N VAL A 145 -0.95 -14.89 -6.38
CA VAL A 145 0.28 -14.97 -7.18
C VAL A 145 0.72 -16.42 -7.45
N HIS A 146 0.34 -17.37 -6.58
CA HIS A 146 0.79 -18.76 -6.65
C HIS A 146 -0.31 -19.69 -7.17
N SER A 147 -1.57 -19.43 -6.82
CA SER A 147 -2.73 -20.23 -7.17
C SER A 147 -3.75 -19.53 -8.05
N GLY A 148 -3.61 -18.24 -8.35
CA GLY A 148 -4.55 -17.45 -9.15
C GLY A 148 -4.38 -17.58 -10.66
N ILE A 149 -5.17 -16.80 -11.41
CA ILE A 149 -5.18 -16.84 -12.88
C ILE A 149 -3.93 -16.16 -13.44
N LYS A 150 -3.22 -16.87 -14.33
CA LYS A 150 -2.00 -16.33 -14.94
C LYS A 150 -2.34 -15.31 -16.01
N MET A 151 -2.06 -14.03 -15.73
CA MET A 151 -2.16 -12.95 -16.72
C MET A 151 -0.98 -13.01 -17.70
N GLY A 152 -1.27 -12.88 -18.99
CA GLY A 152 -0.28 -12.96 -20.05
C GLY A 152 -0.43 -11.88 -21.11
N SER A 153 0.36 -12.00 -22.17
CA SER A 153 0.13 -11.27 -23.42
C SER A 153 -0.36 -12.25 -24.48
N HIS A 154 -1.48 -11.92 -25.12
CA HIS A 154 -2.13 -12.73 -26.14
C HIS A 154 -2.12 -11.98 -27.47
N LEU A 155 -1.62 -12.61 -28.52
CA LEU A 155 -1.70 -12.08 -29.89
C LEU A 155 -2.99 -12.60 -30.51
N ASP A 156 -3.93 -11.71 -30.79
CA ASP A 156 -5.20 -12.04 -31.43
C ASP A 156 -5.42 -11.16 -32.66
N HIS A 157 -5.67 -11.79 -33.81
CA HIS A 157 -5.85 -11.13 -35.11
C HIS A 157 -4.83 -10.02 -35.44
N GLY A 158 -3.56 -10.22 -35.09
CA GLY A 158 -2.47 -9.27 -35.35
C GLY A 158 -2.35 -8.12 -34.34
N SER A 159 -3.22 -8.08 -33.33
CA SER A 159 -3.17 -7.13 -32.21
C SER A 159 -2.66 -7.81 -30.95
N LEU A 160 -1.73 -7.16 -30.24
CA LEU A 160 -1.19 -7.68 -28.98
C LEU A 160 -1.98 -7.13 -27.80
N TYR A 161 -2.67 -8.02 -27.08
CA TYR A 161 -3.40 -7.71 -25.85
C TYR A 161 -2.52 -8.11 -24.66
N SER A 162 -2.23 -7.19 -23.75
CA SER A 162 -1.40 -7.45 -22.56
C SER A 162 -2.25 -7.35 -21.29
N ASN A 163 -1.84 -8.08 -20.24
CA ASN A 163 -2.56 -8.20 -18.96
C ASN A 163 -3.97 -8.77 -19.12
N CYS A 164 -4.12 -9.79 -19.97
CA CYS A 164 -5.38 -10.48 -20.20
C CYS A 164 -5.21 -12.01 -20.07
N PHE A 165 -6.34 -12.70 -20.09
CA PHE A 165 -6.47 -14.16 -20.04
C PHE A 165 -7.65 -14.60 -20.90
N SER A 166 -7.68 -15.87 -21.33
CA SER A 166 -8.80 -16.40 -22.10
C SER A 166 -9.98 -16.76 -21.21
N GLY A 167 -11.19 -16.76 -21.77
CA GLY A 167 -12.39 -17.17 -21.05
C GLY A 167 -12.33 -18.63 -20.59
N SER A 168 -11.73 -19.49 -21.40
CA SER A 168 -11.45 -20.87 -21.01
C SER A 168 -10.51 -20.99 -19.81
N ALA A 169 -9.51 -20.12 -19.70
CA ALA A 169 -8.59 -20.12 -18.56
C ALA A 169 -9.28 -19.75 -17.25
N VAL A 170 -10.29 -18.87 -17.29
CA VAL A 170 -11.11 -18.53 -16.11
C VAL A 170 -11.92 -19.73 -15.67
N VAL A 171 -12.58 -20.41 -16.61
CA VAL A 171 -13.44 -21.56 -16.30
C VAL A 171 -12.61 -22.74 -15.81
N ASP A 172 -11.49 -23.03 -16.47
CA ASP A 172 -10.54 -24.07 -16.04
C ASP A 172 -10.03 -23.79 -14.62
N TRP A 173 -9.72 -22.53 -14.32
CA TRP A 173 -9.25 -22.11 -13.01
C TRP A 173 -10.32 -22.25 -11.92
N LEU A 174 -11.57 -21.88 -12.20
CA LEU A 174 -12.68 -22.00 -11.24
C LEU A 174 -12.98 -23.45 -10.87
N VAL A 175 -12.88 -24.36 -11.84
CA VAL A 175 -13.01 -25.81 -11.59
C VAL A 175 -11.79 -26.34 -10.84
N PHE A 176 -10.58 -25.94 -11.25
CA PHE A 176 -9.33 -26.40 -10.62
C PHE A 176 -9.23 -25.96 -9.15
N SER A 177 -9.65 -24.73 -8.84
CA SER A 177 -9.68 -24.16 -7.49
C SER A 177 -10.81 -24.68 -6.61
N GLN A 178 -11.65 -25.60 -7.13
CA GLN A 178 -12.82 -26.17 -6.45
C GLN A 178 -13.86 -25.11 -6.03
N LEU A 179 -13.87 -23.95 -6.68
CA LEU A 179 -14.88 -22.90 -6.49
C LEU A 179 -16.16 -23.19 -7.29
N ALA A 180 -16.06 -24.07 -8.29
CA ALA A 180 -17.18 -24.68 -9.00
C ALA A 180 -16.88 -26.17 -9.24
N LEU A 181 -17.88 -27.04 -9.11
CA LEU A 181 -17.73 -28.49 -9.25
C LEU A 181 -17.90 -28.94 -10.71
N THR A 182 -18.56 -28.11 -11.52
CA THR A 182 -18.77 -28.38 -12.95
C THR A 182 -18.39 -27.17 -13.81
N ARG A 183 -18.09 -27.43 -15.08
CA ARG A 183 -17.80 -26.38 -16.07
C ARG A 183 -18.98 -25.42 -16.28
N VAL A 184 -20.21 -25.92 -16.11
CA VAL A 184 -21.44 -25.14 -16.17
C VAL A 184 -21.56 -24.21 -14.96
N GLU A 185 -21.29 -24.69 -13.75
CA GLU A 185 -21.24 -23.85 -12.55
C GLU A 185 -20.15 -22.78 -12.63
N ALA A 186 -18.97 -23.13 -13.16
CA ALA A 186 -17.86 -22.20 -13.38
C ALA A 186 -18.23 -21.10 -14.37
N LEU A 187 -18.98 -21.44 -15.43
CA LEU A 187 -19.52 -20.49 -16.39
C LEU A 187 -20.53 -19.53 -15.76
N THR A 188 -21.43 -20.03 -14.90
CA THR A 188 -22.39 -19.19 -14.17
C THR A 188 -21.65 -18.21 -13.25
N LEU A 189 -20.64 -18.68 -12.52
CA LEU A 189 -19.83 -17.86 -11.63
C LEU A 189 -19.00 -16.81 -12.39
N ALA A 190 -18.40 -17.18 -13.53
CA ALA A 190 -17.67 -16.25 -14.40
C ALA A 190 -18.59 -15.19 -15.01
N SER A 191 -19.83 -15.56 -15.35
CA SER A 191 -20.85 -14.62 -15.83
C SER A 191 -21.23 -13.60 -14.75
N ALA A 192 -21.43 -14.05 -13.50
CA ALA A 192 -21.69 -13.16 -12.37
C ALA A 192 -20.51 -12.19 -12.10
N LEU A 193 -19.27 -12.66 -12.24
CA LEU A 193 -18.08 -11.80 -12.13
C LEU A 193 -18.02 -10.73 -13.23
N GLN A 194 -18.49 -11.05 -14.43
CA GLN A 194 -18.57 -10.09 -15.54
C GLN A 194 -19.73 -9.10 -15.35
N GLU A 195 -20.89 -9.53 -14.86
CA GLU A 195 -22.05 -8.68 -14.56
C GLU A 195 -21.74 -7.64 -13.49
N GLU A 196 -21.05 -8.05 -12.41
CA GLU A 196 -20.56 -7.16 -11.35
C GLU A 196 -19.33 -6.32 -11.79
N SER A 197 -18.99 -6.35 -13.09
CA SER A 197 -17.89 -5.59 -13.69
C SER A 197 -16.50 -5.89 -13.09
N PHE A 198 -16.28 -7.08 -12.55
CA PHE A 198 -14.94 -7.53 -12.14
C PHE A 198 -14.11 -8.01 -13.33
N LEU A 199 -14.77 -8.60 -14.35
CA LEU A 199 -14.16 -9.04 -15.60
C LEU A 199 -14.67 -8.19 -16.78
N TRP A 200 -13.74 -7.72 -17.61
CA TRP A 200 -14.01 -6.88 -18.78
C TRP A 200 -13.59 -7.58 -20.07
N PRO A 201 -14.46 -7.66 -21.09
CA PRO A 201 -14.09 -8.22 -22.39
C PRO A 201 -13.12 -7.30 -23.12
N VAL A 202 -11.99 -7.83 -23.57
CA VAL A 202 -10.93 -7.07 -24.27
C VAL A 202 -10.66 -7.58 -25.68
N GLY A 203 -10.92 -8.86 -25.96
CA GLY A 203 -10.75 -9.46 -27.29
C GLY A 203 -11.93 -9.14 -28.21
N LEU A 204 -11.69 -9.17 -29.52
CA LEU A 204 -12.71 -8.87 -30.53
C LEU A 204 -13.94 -9.78 -30.39
N LYS A 205 -13.71 -11.07 -30.15
CA LYS A 205 -14.76 -12.09 -29.96
C LYS A 205 -15.58 -11.82 -28.70
N SER A 206 -14.94 -11.58 -27.56
CA SER A 206 -15.59 -11.29 -26.27
C SER A 206 -16.36 -9.96 -26.27
N VAL A 207 -15.87 -8.95 -27.00
CA VAL A 207 -16.55 -7.66 -27.15
C VAL A 207 -17.77 -7.79 -28.06
N GLU A 208 -17.67 -8.55 -29.15
CA GLU A 208 -18.80 -8.79 -30.04
C GLU A 208 -19.88 -9.65 -29.39
N ALA A 209 -19.50 -10.59 -28.52
CA ALA A 209 -20.43 -11.35 -27.69
C ALA A 209 -21.19 -10.44 -26.72
N LEU A 210 -20.52 -9.49 -26.06
CA LEU A 210 -21.19 -8.49 -25.22
C LEU A 210 -22.20 -7.64 -26.02
N ARG A 211 -21.87 -7.29 -27.27
CA ARG A 211 -22.73 -6.46 -28.15
C ARG A 211 -23.95 -7.21 -28.68
N THR A 212 -23.84 -8.53 -28.82
CA THR A 212 -24.85 -9.39 -29.46
C THR A 212 -25.72 -10.14 -28.45
N ALA A 213 -25.22 -10.36 -27.23
CA ALA A 213 -25.90 -11.12 -26.18
C ALA A 213 -27.16 -10.38 -25.67
N GLY A 214 -28.33 -10.96 -25.93
CA GLY A 214 -29.52 -10.72 -25.12
C GLY A 214 -29.36 -11.26 -23.69
N LEU A 215 -30.38 -11.04 -22.86
CA LEU A 215 -30.48 -11.18 -21.39
C LEU A 215 -29.99 -12.48 -20.71
N THR A 216 -29.24 -13.38 -21.34
CA THR A 216 -28.94 -14.68 -20.72
C THR A 216 -27.52 -15.26 -20.82
N GLU A 217 -26.57 -14.79 -21.64
CA GLU A 217 -25.18 -15.31 -21.57
C GLU A 217 -24.14 -14.26 -21.97
N HIS A 218 -23.37 -13.73 -21.00
CA HIS A 218 -22.40 -12.64 -21.22
C HIS A 218 -20.93 -13.10 -21.26
N PHE A 219 -20.59 -14.19 -20.57
CA PHE A 219 -19.23 -14.71 -20.49
C PHE A 219 -19.05 -15.95 -21.39
N MET A 220 -17.95 -16.02 -22.15
CA MET A 220 -17.66 -17.13 -23.06
C MET A 220 -16.50 -17.98 -22.56
N ASP A 221 -16.75 -19.26 -22.36
CA ASP A 221 -15.73 -20.29 -22.15
C ASP A 221 -15.06 -20.67 -23.48
N ASP A 222 -14.21 -19.78 -23.97
CA ASP A 222 -13.53 -19.96 -25.24
C ASP A 222 -12.08 -19.45 -25.16
N SER A 223 -11.16 -20.18 -25.82
CA SER A 223 -9.72 -19.88 -25.79
C SER A 223 -9.33 -18.59 -26.53
N THR A 224 -10.17 -18.10 -27.44
CA THR A 224 -9.96 -16.85 -28.19
C THR A 224 -10.83 -15.70 -27.70
N ALA A 225 -11.71 -15.94 -26.73
CA ALA A 225 -12.40 -14.88 -26.01
C ALA A 225 -11.49 -14.33 -24.91
N LEU A 226 -11.06 -13.07 -25.01
CA LEU A 226 -10.08 -12.50 -24.08
C LEU A 226 -10.75 -11.55 -23.09
N TYR A 227 -10.43 -11.75 -21.82
CA TYR A 227 -10.93 -10.95 -20.71
C TYR A 227 -9.75 -10.34 -19.95
N SER A 228 -9.96 -9.16 -19.39
CA SER A 228 -9.08 -8.56 -18.41
C SER A 228 -9.88 -8.23 -17.17
N PHE A 229 -9.22 -7.88 -16.08
CA PHE A 229 -9.92 -7.19 -15.01
C PHE A 229 -10.35 -5.78 -15.45
N SER A 230 -11.38 -5.19 -14.82
CA SER A 230 -12.01 -3.95 -15.28
C SER A 230 -11.17 -2.67 -15.11
N ASP A 231 -11.57 -1.63 -15.84
CA ASP A 231 -10.77 -0.46 -16.23
C ASP A 231 -10.84 0.76 -15.28
N SER A 232 -11.20 0.58 -14.00
CA SER A 232 -10.81 1.56 -12.96
C SER A 232 -9.27 1.70 -12.84
N LEU A 233 -8.53 0.88 -13.59
CA LEU A 233 -7.09 0.66 -13.54
C LEU A 233 -6.28 1.11 -14.79
N LYS A 234 -6.83 1.62 -15.92
CA LYS A 234 -6.00 2.10 -17.08
C LYS A 234 -5.90 3.62 -17.28
N LYS A 235 -5.98 4.45 -16.24
CA LYS A 235 -5.46 5.84 -16.36
C LYS A 235 -3.93 5.87 -16.34
N ARG A 236 -3.30 5.38 -17.42
CA ARG A 236 -1.92 5.70 -17.77
C ARG A 236 -1.72 5.51 -19.28
N GLY A 237 -1.64 6.61 -20.04
CA GLY A 237 -1.30 6.51 -21.46
C GLY A 237 -1.49 7.72 -22.37
N SER A 238 -1.35 8.96 -21.90
CA SER A 238 -0.88 10.02 -22.82
C SER A 238 0.64 10.08 -22.66
N VAL A 239 1.33 9.50 -23.64
CA VAL A 239 2.78 9.42 -23.67
C VAL A 239 3.31 10.79 -24.06
N LYS A 240 3.83 11.55 -23.09
CA LYS A 240 4.98 12.41 -23.35
C LYS A 240 6.23 11.56 -23.11
N ALA A 241 7.00 11.38 -24.17
CA ALA A 241 8.28 10.72 -24.15
C ALA A 241 9.25 11.53 -23.27
N GLU A 242 9.33 11.16 -21.99
CA GLU A 242 10.47 11.46 -21.14
C GLU A 242 10.95 10.13 -20.57
N THR A 243 11.94 9.58 -21.26
CA THR A 243 12.94 8.60 -20.81
C THR A 243 12.46 7.60 -19.75
N SER A 244 11.84 6.51 -20.21
CA SER A 244 11.46 5.36 -19.38
C SER A 244 12.68 4.81 -18.63
N MET A 245 12.79 5.17 -17.34
CA MET A 245 13.57 4.47 -16.33
C MET A 245 13.17 3.00 -16.38
N SER A 246 14.01 2.17 -16.99
CA SER A 246 13.58 0.91 -17.59
C SER A 246 12.91 -0.03 -16.58
N ALA A 247 11.94 -0.83 -17.02
CA ALA A 247 11.26 -1.83 -16.18
C ALA A 247 12.24 -2.77 -15.43
N VAL A 248 13.46 -2.91 -15.96
CA VAL A 248 14.59 -3.64 -15.35
C VAL A 248 15.05 -3.01 -14.03
N GLU A 249 15.09 -1.68 -13.92
CA GLU A 249 15.50 -1.01 -12.67
C GLU A 249 14.51 -1.30 -11.54
N LEU A 250 13.23 -1.43 -11.89
CA LEU A 250 12.13 -1.69 -10.97
C LEU A 250 11.91 -3.19 -10.68
N SER A 251 12.54 -4.09 -11.44
CA SER A 251 12.34 -5.54 -11.29
C SER A 251 13.06 -6.14 -10.08
N GLY A 252 13.97 -5.40 -9.45
CA GLY A 252 14.74 -5.90 -8.30
C GLY A 252 13.87 -6.23 -7.09
N LYS A 253 14.27 -7.28 -6.35
CA LYS A 253 13.61 -7.75 -5.13
C LYS A 253 13.70 -6.67 -4.05
N VAL A 254 12.57 -6.30 -3.47
CA VAL A 254 12.54 -5.30 -2.37
C VAL A 254 13.16 -5.90 -1.11
N ILE A 255 14.22 -5.27 -0.61
CA ILE A 255 14.94 -5.66 0.61
C ILE A 255 14.50 -4.82 1.79
N LYS A 256 14.36 -3.51 1.60
CA LYS A 256 13.98 -2.59 2.68
C LYS A 256 13.11 -1.45 2.14
N ARG A 257 12.17 -1.02 2.94
CA ARG A 257 11.26 0.09 2.67
C ARG A 257 11.09 0.94 3.93
N GLY A 258 10.85 2.23 3.76
CA GLY A 258 10.78 3.15 4.89
C GLY A 258 10.61 4.61 4.48
N TYR A 259 9.94 5.37 5.34
CA TYR A 259 9.84 6.82 5.19
C TYR A 259 11.07 7.51 5.75
N LEU A 260 11.79 8.25 4.91
CA LEU A 260 12.96 9.04 5.28
C LEU A 260 12.81 10.47 4.77
N LEU A 261 13.51 11.43 5.38
CA LEU A 261 13.59 12.76 4.79
C LEU A 261 14.75 12.83 3.80
N LYS A 262 14.48 13.44 2.65
CA LYS A 262 15.46 13.66 1.59
C LYS A 262 15.62 15.14 1.30
N GLN A 263 16.86 15.60 1.14
CA GLN A 263 17.14 16.90 0.57
C GLN A 263 16.94 16.91 -0.96
N GLY A 264 16.18 17.88 -1.46
CA GLY A 264 16.03 18.11 -2.89
C GLY A 264 17.34 18.60 -3.54
N HIS A 265 17.65 18.18 -4.76
CA HIS A 265 18.93 18.54 -5.40
C HIS A 265 19.05 20.02 -5.76
N ARG A 266 17.98 20.62 -6.33
CA ARG A 266 17.96 22.03 -6.78
C ARG A 266 17.59 23.00 -5.66
N ARG A 267 16.37 22.89 -5.13
CA ARG A 267 15.83 23.83 -4.12
C ARG A 267 16.25 23.53 -2.68
N LYS A 268 16.99 22.44 -2.45
CA LYS A 268 17.51 22.01 -1.14
C LYS A 268 16.46 21.93 -0.01
N ASN A 269 15.18 21.77 -0.35
CA ASN A 269 14.12 21.55 0.62
C ASN A 269 14.09 20.09 1.06
N TRP A 270 13.61 19.87 2.28
CA TRP A 270 13.49 18.53 2.85
C TRP A 270 12.07 18.02 2.72
N LYS A 271 11.93 16.80 2.19
CA LYS A 271 10.64 16.15 2.02
C LYS A 271 10.71 14.71 2.50
N VAL A 272 9.64 14.25 3.14
CA VAL A 272 9.45 12.83 3.41
C VAL A 272 9.24 12.11 2.08
N ARG A 273 9.96 11.02 1.89
CA ARG A 273 9.89 10.14 0.74
C ARG A 273 9.83 8.70 1.22
N LEU A 274 9.06 7.87 0.54
CA LEU A 274 9.14 6.42 0.70
C LEU A 274 10.37 5.95 -0.07
N PHE A 275 11.39 5.47 0.63
CA PHE A 275 12.54 4.83 0.01
C PHE A 275 12.29 3.33 -0.11
N VAL A 276 12.71 2.75 -1.23
CA VAL A 276 12.62 1.32 -1.52
C VAL A 276 13.99 0.87 -2.04
N LEU A 277 14.68 0.11 -1.21
CA LEU A 277 15.93 -0.57 -1.52
C LEU A 277 15.62 -1.90 -2.20
N ARG A 278 16.21 -2.12 -3.37
CA ARG A 278 16.07 -3.34 -4.16
C ARG A 278 17.42 -4.01 -4.36
N SER A 279 17.43 -5.33 -4.43
CA SER A 279 18.56 -6.14 -4.88
C SER A 279 18.24 -6.76 -6.24
N GLU A 280 19.28 -7.03 -7.04
CA GLU A 280 19.18 -7.79 -8.29
C GLU A 280 18.11 -7.25 -9.30
N PRO A 281 18.30 -6.05 -9.88
CA PRO A 281 19.47 -5.18 -9.75
C PRO A 281 19.43 -4.29 -8.50
N ALA A 282 20.62 -3.94 -8.00
CA ALA A 282 20.79 -3.12 -6.81
C ALA A 282 20.45 -1.66 -7.09
N TYR A 283 19.29 -1.21 -6.60
CA TYR A 283 18.79 0.15 -6.82
C TYR A 283 18.14 0.71 -5.58
N LEU A 284 18.25 2.03 -5.40
CA LEU A 284 17.51 2.76 -4.38
C LEU A 284 16.53 3.74 -5.06
N HIS A 285 15.24 3.44 -4.96
CA HIS A 285 14.17 4.28 -5.49
C HIS A 285 13.52 5.10 -4.37
N TYR A 286 12.98 6.26 -4.71
CA TYR A 286 12.17 7.05 -3.79
C TYR A 286 10.89 7.58 -4.44
N TYR A 287 9.79 7.50 -3.70
CA TYR A 287 8.43 7.81 -4.17
C TYR A 287 7.85 9.02 -3.43
N ASP A 288 6.88 9.69 -4.05
CA ASP A 288 6.09 10.73 -3.38
C ASP A 288 4.93 10.07 -2.64
N PRO A 289 4.99 9.93 -1.30
CA PRO A 289 3.96 9.19 -0.57
C PRO A 289 2.59 9.87 -0.61
N THR A 290 2.50 11.12 -1.06
CA THR A 290 1.23 11.84 -1.17
C THR A 290 0.46 11.54 -2.46
N LYS A 291 1.08 10.85 -3.41
CA LYS A 291 0.47 10.50 -4.69
C LYS A 291 0.07 9.04 -4.70
N ASP A 292 -0.95 8.71 -5.47
CA ASP A 292 -1.37 7.32 -5.73
C ASP A 292 -0.61 6.69 -6.91
N ASP A 293 0.48 7.35 -7.33
CA ASP A 293 1.31 6.90 -8.42
C ASP A 293 2.35 5.89 -7.92
N ILE A 294 2.38 4.73 -8.57
CA ILE A 294 3.38 3.68 -8.34
C ILE A 294 4.74 3.98 -9.01
N SER A 295 4.88 5.12 -9.71
CA SER A 295 6.13 5.53 -10.33
C SER A 295 7.07 6.23 -9.32
N PRO A 296 8.37 5.92 -9.35
CA PRO A 296 9.33 6.61 -8.50
C PRO A 296 9.48 8.07 -8.94
N VAL A 297 9.67 8.96 -7.97
CA VAL A 297 10.06 10.36 -8.26
C VAL A 297 11.51 10.41 -8.76
N GLY A 298 12.30 9.41 -8.39
CA GLY A 298 13.61 9.14 -8.92
C GLY A 298 14.23 7.94 -8.22
N GLY A 299 15.41 7.56 -8.68
CA GLY A 299 16.20 6.49 -8.12
C GLY A 299 17.59 6.52 -8.69
N PHE A 300 18.45 5.66 -8.18
CA PHE A 300 19.81 5.48 -8.69
C PHE A 300 20.28 4.06 -8.42
N SER A 301 21.15 3.57 -9.31
CA SER A 301 21.86 2.31 -9.10
C SER A 301 22.78 2.44 -7.89
N LEU A 302 22.85 1.40 -7.08
CA LEU A 302 23.74 1.36 -5.93
C LEU A 302 25.17 0.98 -6.28
N ARG A 303 25.40 0.46 -7.50
CA ARG A 303 26.73 0.08 -7.97
C ARG A 303 27.71 1.24 -7.82
N ALA A 304 28.81 0.99 -7.13
CA ALA A 304 29.86 1.97 -6.86
C ALA A 304 29.36 3.23 -6.11
N CYS A 305 28.26 3.12 -5.36
CA CYS A 305 27.86 4.18 -4.44
C CYS A 305 28.68 4.13 -3.16
N LEU A 306 28.94 5.30 -2.58
CA LEU A 306 29.55 5.43 -1.27
C LEU A 306 28.49 5.91 -0.28
N VAL A 307 28.25 5.14 0.78
CA VAL A 307 27.35 5.52 1.88
C VAL A 307 28.14 5.83 3.15
N SER A 308 27.84 6.97 3.79
CA SER A 308 28.54 7.41 5.00
C SER A 308 27.57 8.05 5.99
N SER A 309 27.73 7.71 7.27
CA SER A 309 27.09 8.45 8.36
C SER A 309 27.64 9.89 8.40
N LEU A 310 26.77 10.85 8.65
CA LEU A 310 27.16 12.23 8.93
C LEU A 310 27.10 12.45 10.43
N GLY A 311 28.16 13.00 11.02
CA GLY A 311 28.24 13.26 12.45
C GLY A 311 27.32 14.40 12.89
N ASP A 312 26.98 14.42 14.17
CA ASP A 312 26.06 15.38 14.78
C ASP A 312 26.73 16.73 15.15
N ASN A 313 28.04 16.86 14.89
CA ASN A 313 28.82 18.05 15.19
C ASN A 313 28.61 19.13 14.12
N GLY A 314 27.45 19.80 14.19
CA GLY A 314 27.08 20.89 13.28
C GLY A 314 26.31 20.44 12.05
N VAL A 315 26.13 21.36 11.09
CA VAL A 315 25.45 21.07 9.82
C VAL A 315 26.50 20.61 8.80
N PRO A 316 26.46 19.36 8.32
CA PRO A 316 27.46 18.86 7.36
C PRO A 316 27.49 19.70 6.08
N SER A 317 28.67 19.83 5.45
CA SER A 317 28.80 20.55 4.19
C SER A 317 27.84 19.98 3.13
N GLY A 318 27.04 20.86 2.51
CA GLY A 318 26.01 20.50 1.54
C GLY A 318 24.62 20.24 2.11
N VAL A 319 24.47 20.07 3.43
CA VAL A 319 23.17 20.07 4.11
C VAL A 319 22.69 21.51 4.30
N LYS A 320 21.47 21.80 3.87
CA LYS A 320 20.82 23.12 4.02
C LYS A 320 19.60 22.99 4.93
N GLY A 321 19.45 23.97 5.82
CA GLY A 321 18.42 23.99 6.86
C GLY A 321 18.97 23.57 8.23
N ASN A 322 18.28 23.94 9.31
CA ASN A 322 18.64 23.60 10.70
C ASN A 322 18.31 22.15 11.05
N ILE A 323 18.77 21.21 10.20
CA ILE A 323 18.54 19.78 10.35
C ILE A 323 19.78 19.16 10.96
N GLN A 324 19.57 18.46 12.06
CA GLN A 324 20.60 17.81 12.86
C GLN A 324 20.08 16.45 13.32
N GLY A 325 21.00 15.53 13.60
CA GLY A 325 20.67 14.19 14.06
C GLY A 325 20.31 13.24 12.92
N ASN A 326 20.79 11.99 13.02
CA ASN A 326 20.36 10.86 12.20
C ASN A 326 20.55 11.04 10.68
N LEU A 327 21.55 11.83 10.27
CA LEU A 327 21.87 12.11 8.87
C LEU A 327 22.87 11.10 8.30
N PHE A 328 22.70 10.77 7.02
CA PHE A 328 23.68 10.05 6.22
C PHE A 328 23.69 10.58 4.79
N LYS A 329 24.80 10.36 4.09
CA LYS A 329 24.96 10.70 2.68
C LYS A 329 25.20 9.47 1.83
N ILE A 330 24.73 9.54 0.60
CA ILE A 330 25.07 8.60 -0.47
C ILE A 330 25.64 9.41 -1.63
N ILE A 331 26.80 9.00 -2.13
CA ILE A 331 27.46 9.57 -3.31
C ILE A 331 27.39 8.51 -4.40
N THR A 332 26.76 8.83 -5.52
CA THR A 332 26.64 7.89 -6.65
C THR A 332 27.92 7.83 -7.46
N GLN A 333 28.02 6.85 -8.37
CA GLN A 333 29.13 6.75 -9.33
C GLN A 333 29.32 8.04 -10.17
N GLU A 334 28.23 8.76 -10.44
CA GLU A 334 28.21 10.04 -11.16
C GLU A 334 28.48 11.26 -10.24
N ASP A 335 29.02 11.03 -9.05
CA ASP A 335 29.27 12.06 -8.02
C ASP A 335 28.02 12.88 -7.63
N THR A 336 26.84 12.27 -7.71
CA THR A 336 25.61 12.90 -7.25
C THR A 336 25.41 12.65 -5.75
N HIS A 337 25.30 13.72 -4.98
CA HIS A 337 25.19 13.64 -3.52
C HIS A 337 23.74 13.67 -3.05
N TYR A 338 23.34 12.63 -2.33
CA TYR A 338 22.06 12.47 -1.68
C TYR A 338 22.22 12.62 -0.17
N PHE A 339 21.51 13.58 0.43
CA PHE A 339 21.45 13.76 1.88
C PHE A 339 20.11 13.26 2.38
N ILE A 340 20.16 12.33 3.34
CA ILE A 340 18.99 11.62 3.87
C ILE A 340 19.04 11.66 5.39
N GLN A 341 17.88 11.81 6.01
CA GLN A 341 17.72 11.76 7.46
C GLN A 341 16.76 10.62 7.82
N ALA A 342 17.20 9.75 8.74
CA ALA A 342 16.34 8.76 9.34
C ALA A 342 15.63 9.32 10.59
N PRO A 343 14.45 8.80 10.94
CA PRO A 343 13.76 9.18 12.17
C PRO A 343 14.57 8.93 13.45
N THR A 344 15.24 7.79 13.53
CA THR A 344 16.04 7.38 14.70
C THR A 344 17.46 7.01 14.30
N GLU A 345 18.38 7.00 15.27
CA GLU A 345 19.75 6.55 15.05
C GLU A 345 19.81 5.08 14.63
N GLN A 346 19.00 4.22 15.27
CA GLN A 346 18.90 2.82 14.87
C GLN A 346 18.49 2.69 13.40
N GLN A 347 17.45 3.39 12.97
CA GLN A 347 17.01 3.36 11.58
C GLN A 347 18.07 3.93 10.63
N LYS A 348 18.81 4.99 11.01
CA LYS A 348 19.97 5.49 10.24
C LYS A 348 20.96 4.35 10.01
N MET A 349 21.36 3.65 11.07
CA MET A 349 22.37 2.59 10.98
C MET A 349 21.85 1.39 10.18
N ASP A 350 20.59 0.97 10.38
CA ASP A 350 19.96 -0.10 9.62
C ASP A 350 19.93 0.20 8.11
N TRP A 351 19.64 1.45 7.73
CA TRP A 351 19.64 1.87 6.33
C TRP A 351 21.06 1.91 5.75
N ILE A 352 22.04 2.43 6.47
CA ILE A 352 23.44 2.45 6.03
C ILE A 352 23.93 1.01 5.80
N GLU A 353 23.67 0.11 6.74
CA GLU A 353 24.11 -1.28 6.66
C GLU A 353 23.45 -2.01 5.50
N ALA A 354 22.13 -1.90 5.35
CA ALA A 354 21.40 -2.51 4.25
C ALA A 354 21.89 -1.99 2.88
N ILE A 355 22.23 -0.71 2.76
CA ILE A 355 22.75 -0.15 1.51
C ILE A 355 24.15 -0.67 1.22
N ARG A 356 25.06 -0.73 2.21
CA ARG A 356 26.44 -1.22 2.05
C ARG A 356 26.53 -2.63 1.49
N GLN A 357 25.55 -3.48 1.79
CA GLN A 357 25.50 -4.85 1.27
C GLN A 357 25.25 -4.91 -0.24
N HIS A 358 24.91 -3.79 -0.87
CA HIS A 358 24.50 -3.71 -2.27
C HIS A 358 25.22 -2.62 -3.09
N THR A 359 26.29 -2.01 -2.54
CA THR A 359 27.11 -0.98 -3.22
C THR A 359 28.27 -1.54 -4.01
#